data_AF-A0A4Q5Y957-F1
#
_entry.id   AF-A0A4Q5Y957-F1
#
_cell.length_a   1.000
_cell.length_b   1.000
_cell.length_c   1.000
_cell.angle_alpha   90.00
_cell.angle_beta   90.00
_cell.angle_gamma   90.00
#
_symmetry.space_group_name_H-M   'P 1'
#
loop_
_entity.id
_entity.type
_entity.pdbx_description
1 polymer ?
#
loop_
_entity_poly.entity_id
_entity_poly.type
_entity_poly.pdbx_seq_one_letter_code
_entity_poly.pdbx_strand_id
1 'polypeptide(L)' 'KKGGADGFKIDSKGNLYVTAPGGVWIYDKSAKLLGRILVPEATSNVAFADNEKTLFITADRYVLKVTLRR' A
#
# COMPACT_ATOMS: atom_id res chain seq x y z
N LYS A 1 -4.94 13.68 -6.99
CA LYS A 1 -5.44 12.28 -7.03
C LYS A 1 -6.26 12.02 -5.77
N LYS A 2 -7.26 11.13 -5.80
CA LYS A 2 -8.12 10.83 -4.63
C LYS A 2 -7.33 10.15 -3.50
N GLY A 3 -7.84 10.24 -2.27
CA GLY A 3 -7.24 9.62 -1.08
C GLY A 3 -6.26 10.52 -0.32
N GLY A 4 -5.86 10.06 0.86
CA GLY A 4 -4.91 10.70 1.77
C GLY A 4 -4.10 9.64 2.53
N ALA A 5 -3.32 10.07 3.52
CA ALA A 5 -2.65 9.14 4.44
C ALA A 5 -3.64 8.70 5.52
N ASP A 6 -4.02 7.42 5.49
CA ASP A 6 -4.97 6.82 6.44
C ASP A 6 -4.32 5.56 7.05
N GLY A 7 -4.57 4.38 6.47
CA GLY A 7 -3.96 3.12 6.90
C GLY A 7 -2.58 2.85 6.30
N PHE A 8 -1.80 2.06 7.03
CA PHE A 8 -0.48 1.61 6.60
C PHE A 8 -0.13 0.23 7.14
N LYS A 9 0.86 -0.40 6.53
CA LYS A 9 1.49 -1.63 7.02
C LYS A 9 2.99 -1.61 6.74
N ILE A 10 3.77 -2.19 7.65
CA ILE A 10 5.22 -2.36 7.50
C ILE A 10 5.51 -3.83 7.20
N ASP A 11 6.36 -4.10 6.21
CA ASP A 11 6.81 -5.45 5.88
C ASP A 11 8.00 -5.90 6.77
N SER A 12 8.34 -7.18 6.69
CA SER A 12 9.46 -7.79 7.43
C SER A 12 10.84 -7.16 7.15
N LYS A 13 11.01 -6.39 6.07
CA LYS A 13 12.24 -5.67 5.73
C LYS A 13 12.24 -4.21 6.23
N GLY A 14 11.14 -3.77 6.86
CA GLY A 14 10.97 -2.40 7.34
C GLY A 14 10.49 -1.41 6.27
N ASN A 15 9.96 -1.89 5.15
CA ASN A 15 9.35 -1.01 4.15
C ASN A 15 7.93 -0.64 4.59
N LEU A 16 7.60 0.65 4.53
CA LEU A 16 6.29 1.19 4.81
C LEU A 16 5.43 1.23 3.55
N TYR A 17 4.26 0.58 3.61
CA TYR A 17 3.21 0.66 2.61
C TYR A 17 2.09 1.49 3.22
N VAL A 18 1.87 2.70 2.70
CA VAL A 18 0.90 3.65 3.26
C VAL A 18 -0.07 4.09 2.17
N THR A 19 -1.37 4.13 2.50
CA THR A 19 -2.34 4.78 1.61
C THR A 19 -1.98 6.25 1.45
N ALA A 20 -2.20 6.79 0.27
CA ALA A 20 -1.80 8.15 -0.08
C ALA A 20 -2.58 8.62 -1.31
N PRO A 21 -2.49 9.91 -1.68
CA PRO A 21 -3.12 10.39 -2.89
C PRO A 21 -2.72 9.56 -4.12
N GLY A 22 -3.70 8.89 -4.72
CA GLY A 22 -3.52 8.05 -5.91
C GLY A 22 -3.14 6.59 -5.69
N GLY A 23 -3.30 6.07 -4.47
CA GLY A 23 -3.14 4.65 -4.15
C GLY A 23 -2.22 4.42 -2.96
N VAL A 24 -1.23 3.54 -3.11
CA VAL A 24 -0.31 3.17 -2.02
C VAL A 24 1.09 3.63 -2.36
N TRP A 25 1.74 4.34 -1.44
CA TRP A 25 3.14 4.73 -1.57
C TRP A 25 4.01 3.81 -0.72
N ILE A 26 5.18 3.45 -1.24
CA ILE A 26 6.09 2.49 -0.62
C ILE A 26 7.39 3.21 -0.29
N TYR A 27 7.78 3.20 0.98
CA TYR A 27 9.02 3.81 1.47
C TYR A 27 9.91 2.76 2.11
N ASP A 28 11.23 2.93 2.05
CA ASP A 28 12.14 2.17 2.90
C ASP A 28 12.21 2.75 4.32
N LYS A 29 12.93 2.05 5.21
CA LYS A 29 13.14 2.45 6.60
C LYS A 29 13.85 3.81 6.78
N SER A 30 14.47 4.34 5.73
CA SER A 30 15.12 5.65 5.71
C SER A 30 14.21 6.74 5.14
N ALA A 31 12.91 6.46 5.00
CA ALA A 31 11.90 7.32 4.40
C ALA A 31 12.16 7.67 2.92
N LYS A 32 12.96 6.86 2.21
CA LYS A 32 13.14 7.02 0.76
C LYS A 32 11.98 6.36 0.03
N LEU A 33 11.36 7.08 -0.89
CA LEU A 33 10.29 6.54 -1.75
C LEU A 33 10.86 5.48 -2.70
N LEU A 34 10.36 4.26 -2.59
CA LEU A 34 10.71 3.12 -3.46
C LEU A 34 9.77 3.02 -4.66
N GLY A 35 8.49 3.35 -4.49
CA GLY A 35 7.51 3.19 -5.56
C GLY A 35 6.09 3.52 -5.14
N ARG A 36 5.16 3.35 -6.08
CA ARG A 36 3.73 3.57 -5.89
C ARG A 36 2.91 2.49 -6.59
N ILE A 37 1.87 2.01 -5.93
CA ILE A 37 0.80 1.21 -6.53
C ILE A 37 -0.32 2.18 -6.87
N LEU A 38 -0.60 2.34 -8.16
CA LEU A 38 -1.61 3.28 -8.63
C LEU A 38 -3.01 2.68 -8.51
N VAL A 39 -3.87 3.37 -7.77
CA VAL A 39 -5.29 3.03 -7.62
C VAL A 39 -6.11 4.29 -7.93
N PRO A 40 -7.05 4.26 -8.89
CA PRO A 40 -7.88 5.42 -9.23
C PRO A 40 -8.79 5.90 -8.08
N GLU A 41 -9.24 4.96 -7.25
CA GLU A 41 -10.11 5.18 -6.09
C GLU A 41 -9.34 5.68 -4.87
N ALA A 42 -10.05 6.26 -3.90
CA ALA A 42 -9.46 6.55 -2.59
C ALA A 42 -9.20 5.24 -1.84
N THR A 43 -8.01 5.10 -1.26
CA THR A 43 -7.63 3.91 -0.48
C THR A 43 -7.59 4.25 1.00
N SER A 44 -8.17 3.40 1.84
CA SER A 44 -8.24 3.64 3.30
C SER A 44 -7.27 2.77 4.09
N ASN A 45 -6.99 1.54 3.66
CA ASN A 45 -6.09 0.65 4.38
C ASN A 45 -5.39 -0.37 3.48
N VAL A 46 -4.33 -0.97 4.01
CA VAL A 46 -3.57 -2.04 3.36
C VAL A 46 -3.21 -3.14 4.37
N ALA A 47 -3.16 -4.39 3.92
CA ALA A 47 -2.73 -5.52 4.74
C ALA A 47 -1.99 -6.56 3.91
N PHE A 48 -0.96 -7.18 4.49
CA PHE A 48 -0.30 -8.34 3.89
C PHE A 48 -1.05 -9.63 4.19
N ALA A 49 -1.01 -10.57 3.24
CA ALA A 49 -1.21 -11.99 3.54
C ALA A 49 0.02 -12.58 4.27
N ASP A 50 -0.08 -13.81 4.76
CA ASP A 50 0.91 -14.45 5.65
C ASP A 50 2.36 -14.42 5.12
N ASN A 51 2.56 -14.72 3.84
CA ASN A 51 3.90 -14.74 3.23
C ASN A 51 4.33 -13.39 2.64
N GLU A 52 3.47 -12.37 2.78
CA GLU A 52 3.82 -10.99 2.51
C GLU A 52 4.13 -10.74 0.98
N LYS A 53 3.79 -11.73 0.13
CA LYS A 53 3.82 -11.65 -1.36
C LYS A 53 2.52 -11.10 -1.94
N THR A 54 1.49 -10.94 -1.12
CA THR A 54 0.20 -10.39 -1.52
C THR A 54 -0.16 -9.24 -0.60
N LEU A 55 -0.53 -8.12 -1.20
CA LEU A 55 -1.07 -6.95 -0.52
C LEU A 55 -2.55 -6.81 -0.85
N PHE A 56 -3.38 -6.77 0.18
CA PHE A 56 -4.79 -6.38 0.08
C PHE A 56 -4.90 -4.87 0.31
N ILE A 57 -5.79 -4.23 -0.45
CA ILE A 57 -6.03 -2.77 -0.39
C ILE A 57 -7.53 -2.54 -0.34
N THR A 58 -8.02 -1.78 0.64
CA THR A 58 -9.40 -1.28 0.62
C THR A 58 -9.46 -0.01 -0.21
N ALA A 59 -10.31 0.00 -1.24
CA ALA A 59 -10.39 1.04 -2.26
C ALA A 59 -11.85 1.39 -2.54
N ASP A 60 -12.39 2.37 -1.81
CA ASP A 60 -13.80 2.76 -1.86
C ASP A 60 -14.75 1.54 -1.76
N ARG A 61 -15.41 1.16 -2.86
CA ARG A 61 -16.34 0.03 -2.93
C ARG A 61 -15.67 -1.33 -3.19
N TYR A 62 -14.35 -1.38 -3.21
CA TYR A 62 -13.59 -2.58 -3.59
C TYR A 62 -12.58 -3.01 -2.53
N VAL A 63 -12.29 -4.31 -2.55
CA VAL A 63 -11.08 -4.88 -1.94
C VAL A 63 -10.22 -5.43 -3.07
N LEU A 64 -9.06 -4.82 -3.26
CA LEU A 64 -8.11 -5.18 -4.31
C LEU A 64 -7.06 -6.15 -3.77
N LYS A 65 -6.53 -6.99 -4.65
CA LYS A 65 -5.41 -7.91 -4.36
C LYS A 65 -4.27 -7.63 -5.33
N VAL A 66 -3.08 -7.34 -4.80
CA VAL A 66 -1.87 -7.10 -5.60
C VAL A 66 -0.82 -8.15 -5.24
N THR A 67 -0.32 -8.85 -6.24
CA THR A 67 0.85 -9.73 -6.07
C THR A 67 2.12 -8.91 -6.21
N LEU A 68 2.96 -8.89 -5.18
CA LEU A 68 4.22 -8.16 -5.14
C LEU A 68 5.35 -9.00 -5.75
N ARG A 69 6.25 -8.32 -6.48
CA ARG A 69 7.53 -8.89 -6.91
C ARG A 69 8.56 -8.52 -5.84
N ARG A 70 9.11 -9.53 -5.16
CA ARG A 70 10.07 -9.36 -4.06
C ARG A 70 11.50 -9.61 -4.50
#